data_AF-X1VXR5-F1
#
_entry.id   AF-X1VXR5-F1
#
_cell.length_a   1.000
_cell.length_b   1.000
_cell.length_c   1.000
_cell.angle_alpha   90.00
_cell.angle_beta   90.00
_cell.angle_gamma   90.00
#
_symmetry.space_group_name_H-M   'P 1'
#
loop_
_entity.id
_entity.type
_entity.pdbx_description
1 polymer ?
#
loop_
_entity_poly.entity_id
_entity_poly.type
_entity_poly.pdbx_seq_one_letter_code
_entity_poly.pdbx_strand_id
1 'polypeptide(L)' 'RDSYASIINALDHAGIALASETEIKWIETTSITDENAAEHLADVDGIIVPG' A
#
# COMPACT_ATOMS: atom_id res chain seq x y z
N ARG A 1 -9.67 9.57 -2.21
CA ARG A 1 -8.20 9.77 -2.34
C ARG A 1 -7.66 10.68 -1.23
N ASP A 2 -8.38 11.75 -0.86
CA ASP A 2 -8.03 12.60 0.30
C ASP A 2 -8.01 11.88 1.64
N SER A 3 -8.85 10.84 1.84
CA SER A 3 -8.89 10.07 3.08
C SER A 3 -7.57 9.42 3.47
N TYR A 4 -6.63 9.27 2.52
CA TYR A 4 -5.33 8.64 2.72
C TYR A 4 -4.17 9.63 2.62
N ALA A 5 -4.44 10.94 2.55
CA ALA A 5 -3.40 11.96 2.39
C ALA A 5 -2.37 11.90 3.54
N SER A 6 -2.79 11.61 4.77
CA SER A 6 -1.88 11.46 5.91
C SER A 6 -0.93 10.28 5.76
N ILE A 7 -1.41 9.14 5.23
CA ILE A 7 -0.62 7.93 5.01
C ILE A 7 0.38 8.16 3.87
N ILE A 8 -0.06 8.76 2.77
CA ILE A 8 0.80 9.05 1.61
C ILE A 8 1.96 9.98 2.04
N ASN A 9 1.65 11.08 2.75
CA ASN A 9 2.70 11.99 3.24
C ASN A 9 3.69 11.31 4.20
N ALA A 10 3.23 10.38 5.03
CA ALA A 10 4.10 9.63 5.94
C ALA A 10 5.06 8.71 5.18
N LEU A 11 4.56 8.01 4.14
CA LEU A 11 5.39 7.16 3.28
C LEU A 11 6.41 7.99 2.49
N ASP A 12 6.01 9.13 1.93
CA ASP A 12 6.92 10.03 1.21
C ASP A 12 8.06 10.51 2.12
N HIS A 13 7.75 10.95 3.34
CA HIS A 13 8.78 11.38 4.30
C HIS A 13 9.71 10.23 4.70
N ALA A 14 9.17 9.01 4.87
CA ALA A 14 9.97 7.83 5.18
C ALA A 14 10.89 7.45 4.01
N GLY A 15 10.38 7.49 2.78
CA GLY A 15 11.17 7.24 1.57
C GLY A 15 12.36 8.19 1.45
N ILE A 16 12.13 9.49 1.67
CA ILE A 16 13.21 10.50 1.68
C ILE A 16 14.25 10.17 2.76
N ALA A 17 13.82 9.87 3.99
CA ALA A 17 14.72 9.60 5.11
C ALA A 17 15.56 8.33 4.90
N LEU A 18 15.04 7.34 4.18
CA LEU A 18 15.68 6.07 3.90
C LEU A 18 16.39 6.02 2.54
N ALA A 19 16.35 7.13 1.76
CA ALA A 19 16.80 7.17 0.37
C ALA A 19 16.19 6.04 -0.48
N SER A 20 14.90 5.78 -0.28
CA SER A 20 14.11 4.76 -0.99
C SER A 20 12.91 5.41 -1.67
N GLU A 21 12.51 4.87 -2.81
CA GLU A 21 11.26 5.24 -3.47
C GLU A 21 10.16 4.27 -3.03
N THR A 22 8.97 4.80 -2.73
CA THR A 22 7.80 3.99 -2.33
C THR A 22 6.73 4.06 -3.41
N GLU A 23 6.38 2.92 -3.98
CA GLU A 23 5.27 2.79 -4.94
C GLU A 23 4.02 2.25 -4.23
N ILE A 24 2.90 2.97 -4.35
CA ILE A 24 1.64 2.57 -3.71
C ILE A 24 0.76 1.84 -4.74
N LYS A 25 0.65 0.52 -4.58
CA LYS A 25 -0.35 -0.30 -5.28
C LYS A 25 -1.68 -0.22 -4.53
N TRP A 26 -2.68 0.39 -5.14
CA TRP A 26 -4.04 0.43 -4.61
C TRP A 26 -4.73 -0.90 -4.91
N ILE A 27 -5.14 -1.62 -3.86
CA ILE A 27 -5.84 -2.90 -3.97
C ILE A 27 -7.26 -2.70 -3.51
N GLU A 28 -8.21 -3.04 -4.39
CA GLU A 28 -9.63 -2.98 -4.06
C GLU A 28 -10.05 -4.25 -3.33
N THR A 29 -10.53 -4.09 -2.10
CA THR A 29 -10.77 -5.22 -1.20
C THR A 29 -12.03 -6.01 -1.56
N THR A 30 -12.99 -5.40 -2.26
CA THR A 30 -14.24 -6.07 -2.66
C THR A 30 -14.03 -7.24 -3.62
N SER A 31 -12.88 -7.31 -4.32
CA SER A 31 -12.51 -8.43 -5.19
C SER A 31 -11.54 -9.43 -4.57
N ILE A 32 -11.08 -9.19 -3.34
CA ILE A 32 -10.11 -10.06 -2.66
C ILE A 32 -10.85 -11.14 -1.86
N THR A 33 -10.42 -12.39 -2.04
CA THR A 33 -10.87 -13.56 -1.28
C THR A 33 -9.66 -14.33 -0.79
N ASP A 34 -9.87 -15.28 0.14
CA ASP A 34 -8.79 -16.11 0.68
C ASP A 34 -8.06 -16.91 -0.42
N GLU A 35 -8.76 -17.27 -1.50
CA GLU A 35 -8.22 -18.05 -2.61
C GLU A 35 -7.33 -17.22 -3.56
N ASN A 36 -7.61 -15.92 -3.73
CA ASN A 36 -6.91 -15.06 -4.70
C ASN A 36 -5.93 -14.06 -4.05
N ALA A 37 -6.00 -13.87 -2.72
CA ALA A 37 -5.18 -12.91 -2.01
C ALA A 37 -3.68 -13.10 -2.27
N ALA A 38 -3.20 -14.35 -2.30
CA ALA A 38 -1.79 -14.65 -2.56
C ALA A 38 -1.31 -14.14 -3.93
N GLU A 39 -2.15 -14.23 -4.95
CA GLU A 39 -1.83 -13.75 -6.30
C GLU A 39 -1.83 -12.21 -6.34
N HIS A 40 -2.84 -11.58 -5.75
CA HIS A 40 -2.98 -10.13 -5.77
C HIS A 40 -1.90 -9.38 -4.96
N LEU A 41 -1.31 -10.05 -3.97
CA LEU A 41 -0.31 -9.52 -3.04
C LEU A 41 1.12 -10.02 -3.31
N ALA A 42 1.34 -10.80 -4.38
CA ALA A 42 2.62 -11.43 -4.65
C ALA A 42 3.76 -10.45 -4.99
N ASP A 43 3.41 -9.26 -5.47
CA ASP A 43 4.31 -8.23 -6.00
C ASP A 43 4.48 -7.02 -5.06
N VAL A 44 3.96 -7.09 -3.83
CA VAL A 44 4.10 -6.01 -2.85
C VAL A 44 5.05 -6.39 -1.73
N ASP A 45 5.88 -5.44 -1.33
CA ASP A 45 6.84 -5.62 -0.23
C ASP A 45 6.22 -5.35 1.16
N GLY A 46 5.04 -4.73 1.19
CA GLY A 46 4.35 -4.36 2.42
C GLY A 46 2.87 -4.08 2.21
N ILE A 47 2.06 -4.35 3.25
CA ILE A 47 0.61 -4.20 3.21
C ILE A 47 0.18 -3.25 4.33
N ILE A 48 -0.61 -2.24 3.96
CA ILE A 48 -1.26 -1.31 4.89
C ILE A 48 -2.77 -1.49 4.75
N VAL A 49 -3.44 -1.89 5.83
CA VAL A 49 -4.89 -2.00 5.88
C VAL A 49 -5.43 -0.82 6.69
N PRO A 50 -5.91 0.26 6.02
CA PRO A 50 -6.54 1.38 6.71
C PRO A 50 -7.94 1.00 7.22
N GLY A 51 -8.40 1.71 8.25
CA GLY A 51 -9.74 1.57 8.82
C GLY A 51 -10.79 2.44 8.14
#